data_AF-A0ABF7PYY2-F1
#
_entry.id   AF-A0ABF7PYY2-F1
#
_cell.length_a   1.000
_cell.length_b   1.000
_cell.length_c   1.000
_cell.angle_alpha   90.00
_cell.angle_beta   90.00
_cell.angle_gamma   90.00
#
_symmetry.space_group_name_H-M   'P 1'
#
loop_
_entity.id
_entity.type
_entity.pdbx_description
1 polymer ?
#
loop_
_entity_poly.entity_id
_entity_poly.type
_entity_poly.pdbx_seq_one_letter_code
_entity_poly.pdbx_strand_id
1 'polypeptide(L)' 'MTTAADAAMKSPWRVAESANACLVNCASQAEACKRVCPSSYSGPCLSSCDNQAQFCQQSCQRK' A
#
# COMPACT_ATOMS: atom_id res chain seq x y z
N MET A 1 -9.49 -11.71 -21.02
CA MET A 1 -10.19 -10.92 -19.97
C MET A 1 -9.48 -11.23 -18.67
N THR A 2 -8.58 -10.36 -18.23
CA THR A 2 -7.77 -10.62 -17.03
C THR A 2 -7.94 -9.43 -16.09
N THR A 3 -8.66 -9.71 -15.00
CA THR A 3 -9.10 -8.77 -13.98
C THR A 3 -7.89 -8.21 -13.21
N ALA A 4 -7.88 -6.89 -13.01
CA ALA A 4 -6.80 -6.12 -12.36
C ALA A 4 -6.66 -6.35 -10.84
N ALA A 5 -7.22 -7.42 -10.30
CA ALA A 5 -7.20 -7.73 -8.87
C ALA A 5 -5.96 -8.55 -8.42
N ASP A 6 -5.22 -9.14 -9.37
CA ASP A 6 -4.06 -10.00 -9.08
C ASP A 6 -2.70 -9.27 -9.05
N ALA A 7 -2.68 -7.94 -9.11
CA ALA A 7 -1.43 -7.16 -9.06
C ALA A 7 -0.86 -6.99 -7.63
N ALA A 8 -1.48 -7.58 -6.60
CA ALA A 8 -1.06 -7.44 -5.20
C ALA A 8 0.01 -8.46 -4.75
N MET A 9 0.38 -9.47 -5.56
CA MET A 9 1.19 -10.61 -5.09
C MET A 9 2.58 -10.79 -5.75
N LYS A 10 3.27 -9.72 -6.20
CA LYS A 10 4.66 -9.90 -6.62
C LYS A 10 5.55 -8.66 -6.51
N SER A 11 5.96 -8.32 -5.29
CA SER A 11 7.14 -7.47 -5.08
C SER A 11 8.06 -8.09 -4.02
N PRO A 12 9.13 -8.81 -4.42
CA PRO A 12 10.10 -9.43 -3.52
C PRO A 12 11.26 -8.46 -3.25
N TRP A 13 11.20 -7.62 -2.21
CA TRP A 13 12.31 -6.71 -1.92
C TRP A 13 12.73 -6.73 -0.44
N ARG A 14 13.66 -7.65 -0.19
CA ARG A 14 14.85 -7.57 0.69
C ARG A 14 14.68 -6.85 2.04
N VAL A 15 14.50 -7.70 3.05
CA VAL A 15 14.49 -7.47 4.49
C VAL A 15 15.92 -7.21 5.00
N ALA A 16 16.30 -5.98 5.42
CA ALA A 16 17.38 -5.74 6.41
C ALA A 16 17.67 -4.25 6.73
N GLU A 17 17.35 -3.29 5.86
CA GLU A 17 17.47 -1.83 6.15
C GLU A 17 16.12 -1.24 6.63
N SER A 18 15.50 -2.00 7.54
CA SER A 18 14.16 -2.53 7.28
C SER A 18 13.00 -1.67 7.76
N ALA A 19 13.14 -0.82 8.78
CA ALA A 19 12.01 -0.06 9.31
C ALA A 19 11.74 1.21 8.50
N ASN A 20 12.77 2.02 8.21
CA ASN A 20 12.63 3.24 7.41
C ASN A 20 12.27 2.91 5.95
N ALA A 21 12.92 1.91 5.35
CA ALA A 21 12.56 1.42 4.02
C ALA A 21 11.13 0.86 3.97
N CYS A 22 10.67 0.20 5.05
CA CYS A 22 9.30 -0.29 5.16
C CYS A 22 8.30 0.87 5.23
N LEU A 23 8.55 1.91 6.05
CA LEU A 23 7.69 3.09 6.12
C LEU A 23 7.61 3.84 4.78
N VAL A 24 8.75 4.02 4.10
CA VAL A 24 8.82 4.65 2.76
C VAL A 24 8.04 3.82 1.73
N ASN A 25 8.12 2.50 1.81
CA ASN A 25 7.36 1.61 0.93
C ASN A 25 5.85 1.65 1.23
N CYS A 26 5.44 1.74 2.50
CA CYS A 26 4.04 1.93 2.87
C CYS A 26 3.48 3.24 2.31
N ALA A 27 4.23 4.33 2.44
CA ALA A 27 3.85 5.63 1.89
C ALA A 27 3.74 5.57 0.35
N SER A 28 4.72 4.94 -0.30
CA SER A 28 4.73 4.79 -1.77
C SER A 28 3.55 3.96 -2.29
N GLN A 29 3.17 2.89 -1.58
CA GLN A 29 1.99 2.09 -1.91
C GLN A 29 0.68 2.86 -1.66
N ALA A 30 0.59 3.62 -0.58
CA ALA A 30 -0.57 4.45 -0.28
C ALA A 30 -0.82 5.48 -1.38
N GLU A 31 0.24 6.17 -1.83
CA GLU A 31 0.14 7.15 -2.90
C GLU A 31 -0.22 6.51 -4.24
N ALA A 32 0.34 5.33 -4.55
CA ALA A 32 -0.06 4.57 -5.74
C ALA A 32 -1.53 4.14 -5.68
N CYS A 33 -2.01 3.71 -4.51
CA CYS A 33 -3.40 3.33 -4.26
C CYS A 33 -4.35 4.52 -4.48
N LYS A 34 -4.01 5.70 -3.95
CA LYS A 34 -4.82 6.92 -4.13
C LYS A 34 -4.93 7.34 -5.59
N ARG A 35 -3.86 7.14 -6.40
CA ARG A 35 -3.85 7.48 -7.84
C ARG A 35 -4.81 6.64 -8.67
N VAL A 36 -5.08 5.40 -8.26
CA VAL A 36 -6.00 4.51 -8.98
C VAL A 36 -7.44 4.60 -8.47
N CYS A 37 -7.69 5.43 -7.45
CA CYS A 37 -9.03 5.60 -6.91
C CYS A 37 -9.97 6.26 -7.94
N PRO A 38 -11.12 5.63 -8.26
CA PRO A 38 -12.08 6.20 -9.19
C PRO A 38 -12.75 7.44 -8.58
N SER A 39 -12.97 8.48 -9.38
CA SER A 39 -13.54 9.75 -8.89
C SER A 39 -14.93 9.60 -8.28
N SER A 40 -15.73 8.67 -8.82
CA SER A 40 -17.09 8.33 -8.35
C SER A 40 -17.13 7.56 -7.02
N TYR A 41 -16.01 6.96 -6.58
CA TYR A 41 -15.90 6.21 -5.34
C TYR A 41 -14.62 6.56 -4.57
N SER A 42 -14.20 7.83 -4.70
CA SER A 42 -12.92 8.31 -4.19
C SER A 42 -12.87 8.28 -2.66
N GLY A 43 -13.89 8.75 -1.95
CA GLY A 43 -13.94 8.76 -0.48
C GLY A 43 -13.61 7.40 0.18
N PRO A 44 -14.40 6.35 -0.08
CA PRO A 44 -14.14 5.01 0.47
C PRO A 44 -12.85 4.37 -0.07
N CYS A 45 -12.48 4.61 -1.33
CA CYS A 45 -11.21 4.12 -1.86
C CYS A 45 -9.99 4.74 -1.14
N LEU A 46 -9.98 6.06 -0.96
CA LEU A 46 -8.95 6.79 -0.24
C LEU A 46 -8.85 6.30 1.21
N SER A 47 -9.99 6.07 1.86
CA SER A 47 -10.05 5.50 3.23
C SER A 47 -9.44 4.10 3.30
N SER A 48 -9.71 3.23 2.32
CA SER A 48 -9.08 1.91 2.23
C SER A 48 -7.56 2.00 2.01
N CYS A 49 -7.10 2.91 1.16
CA CYS A 49 -5.67 3.14 0.95
C CYS A 49 -4.97 3.62 2.23
N ASP A 50 -5.62 4.50 2.99
CA ASP A 50 -5.08 4.99 4.27
C ASP A 50 -5.03 3.89 5.32
N ASN A 51 -6.10 3.10 5.47
CA ASN A 51 -6.12 1.92 6.35
C ASN A 51 -5.01 0.91 6.02
N GLN A 52 -4.76 0.66 4.74
CA GLN A 52 -3.67 -0.22 4.29
C GLN A 52 -2.29 0.37 4.67
N ALA A 53 -2.12 1.70 4.53
CA ALA A 53 -0.91 2.39 4.93
C ALA A 53 -0.68 2.32 6.44
N GLN A 54 -1.72 2.55 7.25
CA GLN A 54 -1.64 2.44 8.71
C GLN A 54 -1.28 1.02 9.16
N PHE A 55 -1.91 0.01 8.56
CA PHE A 55 -1.59 -1.39 8.87
C PHE A 55 -0.16 -1.75 8.48
N CYS A 56 0.30 -1.27 7.32
CA CYS A 56 1.65 -1.44 6.85
C CYS A 56 2.66 -0.78 7.81
N GLN A 57 2.43 0.46 8.22
CA GLN A 57 3.27 1.17 9.19
C GLN A 57 3.31 0.46 10.54
N GLN A 58 2.16 0.00 11.05
CA GLN A 58 2.11 -0.79 12.28
C GLN A 58 2.93 -2.08 12.14
N SER A 59 2.83 -2.77 11.00
CA SER A 59 3.62 -3.97 10.74
C SER A 59 5.13 -3.68 10.63
N CYS A 60 5.52 -2.51 10.14
CA CYS A 60 6.93 -2.07 10.12
C CYS A 60 7.47 -1.77 11.52
N GLN A 61 6.63 -1.21 12.40
CA GLN A 61 6.99 -0.86 13.79
C GLN A 61 6.99 -2.07 14.73
N ARG A 62 6.27 -3.14 14.36
CA ARG A 62 6.21 -4.40 15.11
C ARG A 62 7.30 -5.41 14.70
N LYS A 63 8.09 -5.10 13.66
CA LYS A 63 9.24 -5.88 13.18
C LYS A 63 10.55 -5.32 13.71
#